data_AF-A0A0G0B1D2-F1
#
_entry.id   AF-A0A0G0B1D2-F1
#
_cell.length_a   1.000
_cell.length_b   1.000
_cell.length_c   1.000
_cell.angle_alpha   90.00
_cell.angle_beta   90.00
_cell.angle_gamma   90.00
#
_symmetry.space_group_name_H-M   'P 1'
#
loop_
_entity.id
_entity.type
_entity.pdbx_description
1 polymer ?
#
loop_
_entity_poly.entity_id
_entity_poly.type
_entity_poly.pdbx_seq_one_letter_code
_entity_poly.pdbx_strand_id
1 'polypeptide(L)'
;MNISTVADLLYHFPSRYEDFSDVIEIVSAKKQLGQNVCVQGEITEIGSTHTFKKFINIVELTIQDNSGKIKALWFNQPFLLKSLKEGSFVCLAGKVALGKEDIYLSNPIHEIINQDVENNELTHTGRIIPIYSETRGVTSRWLRYIIKPILTILENQIPESLPNDILKKYKFLHINEAIWQVHFPESFEFADAAKARFSFEELFLIQLSVLKEKSRLMLKKAPAFPMNAELMKQFTDSLPFQLTDSQKKCAFAILKDLEKPVPMSRLLQGDVGSGKTVVATMAGLNVIKNKAHS
;
A
#
# COMPACT_ATOMS: atom_id res chain seq x y z
N MET A 1 -11.84 6.28 -5.80
CA MET A 1 -11.49 5.07 -5.01
C MET A 1 -12.56 4.03 -5.29
N ASN A 2 -12.17 2.79 -5.63
CA ASN A 2 -13.11 1.68 -5.79
C ASN A 2 -13.17 0.87 -4.48
N ILE A 3 -13.82 1.43 -3.46
CA ILE A 3 -14.07 0.75 -2.18
C ILE A 3 -15.57 0.50 -2.11
N SER A 4 -15.98 -0.76 -2.18
CA SER A 4 -17.41 -1.14 -2.18
C SER A 4 -17.75 -2.10 -1.04
N THR A 5 -16.75 -2.73 -0.43
CA THR A 5 -16.90 -3.68 0.67
C THR A 5 -16.00 -3.34 1.86
N VAL A 6 -16.26 -3.96 3.01
CA VAL A 6 -15.38 -3.86 4.19
C VAL A 6 -13.99 -4.42 3.86
N ALA A 7 -13.92 -5.51 3.08
CA ALA A 7 -12.64 -6.05 2.63
C ALA A 7 -11.86 -5.01 1.81
N ASP A 8 -12.49 -4.34 0.83
CA ASP A 8 -11.82 -3.30 0.04
C ASP A 8 -11.26 -2.17 0.92
N LEU A 9 -11.97 -1.83 1.99
CA LEU A 9 -11.53 -0.80 2.94
C LEU A 9 -10.33 -1.27 3.77
N LEU A 10 -10.34 -2.50 4.27
CA LEU A 10 -9.23 -3.07 5.05
C LEU A 10 -7.99 -3.38 4.19
N TYR A 11 -8.15 -3.63 2.89
CA TYR A 11 -7.04 -3.77 1.96
C TYR A 11 -6.63 -2.44 1.31
N HIS A 12 -7.24 -1.32 1.72
CA HIS A 12 -6.79 0.02 1.35
C HIS A 12 -5.66 0.48 2.27
N PHE A 13 -4.45 0.00 2.00
CA PHE A 13 -3.29 0.24 2.86
C PHE A 13 -2.76 1.69 2.82
N PRO A 14 -2.15 2.16 3.92
CA PRO A 14 -1.52 3.47 3.97
C PRO A 14 -0.29 3.55 3.07
N SER A 15 -0.07 4.75 2.51
CA SER A 15 1.08 5.08 1.65
C SER A 15 2.36 5.35 2.44
N ARG A 16 2.24 5.92 3.65
CA ARG A 16 3.34 6.21 4.57
C ARG A 16 2.83 6.24 6.00
N TYR A 17 3.74 6.36 6.96
CA TYR A 17 3.40 6.61 8.36
C TYR A 17 4.07 7.90 8.84
N GLU A 18 3.48 8.53 9.84
CA GLU A 18 4.05 9.66 10.58
C GLU A 18 4.17 9.28 12.05
N ASP A 19 5.32 9.55 12.65
CA ASP A 19 5.57 9.22 14.06
C ASP A 19 5.14 10.35 14.98
N PHE A 20 4.13 10.07 15.80
CA PHE A 20 3.70 10.92 16.90
C PHE A 20 3.58 10.10 18.19
N SER A 21 4.30 8.98 18.28
CA SER A 21 4.29 8.10 19.47
C SER A 21 4.96 8.75 20.68
N ASP A 22 5.97 9.60 20.45
CA ASP A 22 6.64 10.36 21.49
C ASP A 22 5.83 11.60 21.88
N VAL A 23 5.09 11.50 22.98
CA VAL A 23 4.38 12.62 23.59
C VAL A 23 5.35 13.34 24.50
N ILE A 24 5.74 14.55 24.11
CA ILE A 24 6.71 15.37 24.84
C ILE A 24 6.01 16.41 25.71
N GLU A 25 6.71 16.85 26.75
CA GLU A 25 6.32 18.04 27.53
C GLU A 25 6.34 19.29 26.65
N ILE A 26 5.41 20.21 26.91
CA ILE A 26 5.27 21.45 26.15
C ILE A 26 6.57 22.28 26.15
N VAL A 27 7.29 22.33 27.28
CA VAL A 27 8.57 23.06 27.37
C VAL A 27 9.61 22.54 26.38
N SER A 28 9.60 21.24 26.09
CA SER A 28 10.54 20.59 25.18
C SER A 28 10.26 20.92 23.72
N ALA A 29 9.02 21.27 23.36
CA ALA A 29 8.66 21.68 22.01
C ALA A 29 9.46 22.91 21.53
N LYS A 30 9.94 23.78 22.45
CA LYS A 30 10.80 24.93 22.13
C LYS A 30 12.11 24.56 21.44
N LYS A 31 12.62 23.34 21.68
CA LYS A 31 13.85 22.83 21.07
C LYS A 31 13.63 22.15 19.72
N GLN A 32 12.37 21.98 19.30
CA GLN A 32 11.97 21.18 18.15
C GLN A 32 11.49 22.04 16.97
N LEU A 33 12.04 23.25 16.80
CA LEU A 33 11.61 24.18 15.76
C LEU A 33 11.71 23.54 14.36
N GLY A 34 10.60 23.57 13.62
CA GLY A 34 10.51 23.00 12.28
C GLY A 34 10.24 21.48 12.26
N GLN A 35 10.22 20.81 13.40
CA GLN A 35 9.92 19.38 13.52
C GLN A 35 8.45 19.15 13.87
N ASN A 36 7.98 17.94 13.63
CA ASN A 36 6.68 17.47 14.10
C ASN A 36 6.82 16.99 15.55
N VAL A 37 5.90 17.40 16.41
CA VAL A 37 5.86 16.99 17.83
C VAL A 37 4.44 16.60 18.21
N CYS A 38 4.31 15.81 19.28
CA CYS A 38 3.05 15.48 19.92
C CYS A 38 3.07 16.01 21.35
N VAL A 39 2.07 16.79 21.75
CA VAL A 39 1.95 17.38 23.09
C VAL A 39 0.54 17.20 23.62
N GLN A 40 0.39 17.14 24.94
CA GLN A 40 -0.91 17.05 25.60
C GLN A 40 -1.06 18.17 26.62
N GLY A 41 -2.29 18.63 26.83
CA GLY A 41 -2.57 19.64 27.84
C GLY A 41 -4.04 20.03 27.90
N GLU A 42 -4.38 20.81 28.92
CA GLU A 42 -5.70 21.41 29.09
C GLU A 42 -5.81 22.67 28.23
N ILE A 43 -6.94 22.84 27.53
CA ILE A 43 -7.24 24.08 26.80
C ILE A 43 -7.51 25.18 27.82
N THR A 44 -6.63 26.17 27.90
CA THR A 44 -6.82 27.33 28.77
C THR A 44 -7.54 28.47 28.07
N GLU A 45 -7.33 28.63 26.77
CA GLU A 45 -7.89 29.73 25.97
C GLU A 45 -8.18 29.23 24.55
N ILE A 46 -9.31 29.64 23.98
CA ILE A 46 -9.62 29.44 22.57
C ILE A 46 -10.31 30.67 21.98
N GLY A 47 -9.89 31.06 20.78
CA GLY A 47 -10.48 32.20 20.08
C GLY A 47 -10.29 32.12 18.57
N SER A 48 -10.85 33.11 17.88
CA SER A 48 -10.62 33.29 16.44
C SER A 48 -10.31 34.73 16.10
N THR A 49 -9.36 34.91 15.19
CA THR A 49 -9.02 36.21 14.61
C THR A 49 -9.03 36.14 13.09
N HIS A 50 -8.98 37.30 12.44
CA HIS A 50 -8.83 37.39 10.99
C HIS A 50 -7.50 38.05 10.63
N THR A 51 -6.85 37.56 9.57
CA THR A 51 -5.66 38.24 9.06
C THR A 51 -6.04 39.54 8.36
N PHE A 52 -5.48 40.67 8.80
CA PHE A 52 -5.75 42.02 8.28
C PHE A 52 -5.68 42.17 6.74
N LYS A 53 -4.78 41.44 6.06
CA LYS A 53 -4.55 41.60 4.60
C LYS A 53 -5.33 40.62 3.70
N LYS A 54 -5.76 39.46 4.21
CA LYS A 54 -6.35 38.38 3.39
C LYS A 54 -7.66 37.82 3.95
N PHE A 55 -8.16 38.34 5.07
CA PHE A 55 -9.37 37.86 5.75
C PHE A 55 -9.41 36.35 6.04
N ILE A 56 -8.24 35.72 6.15
CA ILE A 56 -8.13 34.30 6.52
C ILE A 56 -8.54 34.16 7.99
N ASN A 57 -9.46 33.24 8.26
CA ASN A 57 -9.86 32.86 9.60
C ASN A 57 -8.70 32.12 10.28
N ILE A 58 -8.31 32.55 11.47
CA ILE A 58 -7.31 31.87 12.28
C ILE A 58 -7.98 31.49 13.60
N VAL A 59 -8.10 30.19 13.86
CA VAL A 59 -8.45 29.70 15.20
C VAL A 59 -7.16 29.56 15.98
N GLU A 60 -7.11 30.19 17.14
CA GLU A 60 -6.00 30.15 18.08
C GLU A 60 -6.45 29.45 19.35
N LEU A 61 -5.66 28.49 19.80
CA LEU A 61 -5.89 27.71 21.00
C LEU A 61 -4.61 27.65 21.81
N THR A 62 -4.70 27.91 23.10
CA THR A 62 -3.59 27.75 24.03
C THR A 62 -3.85 26.53 24.89
N ILE A 63 -2.89 25.61 24.94
CA ILE A 63 -2.89 24.50 25.89
C ILE A 63 -1.82 24.67 26.94
N GLN A 64 -2.07 24.12 28.11
CA GLN A 64 -1.18 24.12 29.25
C GLN A 64 -0.98 22.71 29.81
N ASP A 65 0.26 22.39 30.15
CA ASP A 65 0.64 21.25 30.98
C ASP A 65 1.42 21.75 32.21
N ASN A 66 2.00 20.82 32.98
CA ASN A 66 2.81 21.17 34.16
C ASN A 66 4.13 21.89 33.81
N SER A 67 4.58 21.80 32.56
CA SER A 67 5.86 22.34 32.09
C SER A 67 5.73 23.74 31.46
N GLY A 68 4.58 24.08 30.87
CA GLY A 68 4.37 25.37 30.25
C GLY A 68 3.11 25.46 29.38
N LYS A 69 3.11 26.47 28.49
CA LYS A 69 2.02 26.76 27.55
C LYS A 69 2.53 26.77 26.12
N ILE A 70 1.69 26.33 25.19
CA ILE A 70 1.94 26.45 23.74
C ILE A 70 0.66 26.78 22.99
N LYS A 71 0.81 27.59 21.94
CA LYS A 71 -0.28 27.94 21.04
C LYS A 71 -0.39 26.95 19.89
N ALA A 72 -1.60 26.72 19.41
CA ALA A 72 -1.91 26.00 18.20
C ALA A 72 -2.78 26.87 17.30
N LEU A 73 -2.42 26.96 16.02
CA LEU A 73 -3.09 27.81 15.04
C LEU A 73 -3.65 26.96 13.90
N TRP A 74 -4.95 27.13 13.60
CA TRP A 74 -5.57 26.56 12.41
C TRP A 74 -6.05 27.66 11.47
N PHE A 75 -5.66 27.54 10.20
CA PHE A 75 -6.07 28.47 9.15
C PHE A 75 -7.32 27.94 8.43
N ASN A 76 -8.33 28.79 8.29
CA ASN A 76 -9.61 28.50 7.63
C ASN A 76 -10.39 27.32 8.22
N GLN A 77 -10.31 27.09 9.54
CA GLN A 77 -11.04 26.02 10.23
C GLN A 77 -11.90 26.54 11.39
N PRO A 78 -12.84 27.48 11.16
CA PRO A 78 -13.66 28.07 12.22
C PRO A 78 -14.59 27.06 12.92
N PHE A 79 -14.85 25.90 12.31
CA PHE A 79 -15.68 24.85 12.90
C PHE A 79 -15.10 24.28 14.20
N LEU A 80 -13.78 24.42 14.43
CA LEU A 80 -13.09 23.92 15.62
C LEU A 80 -13.58 24.58 16.92
N LEU A 81 -14.06 25.82 16.85
CA LEU A 81 -14.65 26.53 18.00
C LEU A 81 -15.91 25.84 18.55
N LYS A 82 -16.56 24.98 17.76
CA LYS A 82 -17.74 24.23 18.21
C LYS A 82 -17.38 22.95 18.95
N SER A 83 -16.23 22.34 18.60
CA SER A 83 -15.80 21.04 19.13
C SER A 83 -14.78 21.16 20.26
N LEU A 84 -13.93 22.19 20.25
CA LEU A 84 -12.90 22.43 21.25
C LEU A 84 -13.40 23.48 22.25
N LYS A 85 -13.29 23.18 23.54
CA LYS A 85 -13.77 24.05 24.63
C LYS A 85 -12.69 24.20 25.69
N GLU A 86 -12.66 25.36 26.33
CA GLU A 86 -11.84 25.60 27.51
C GLU A 86 -12.15 24.56 28.60
N GLY A 87 -11.11 24.17 29.35
CA GLY A 87 -11.15 23.10 30.35
C GLY A 87 -11.09 21.68 29.79
N SER A 88 -11.19 21.49 28.46
CA SER A 88 -11.04 20.15 27.87
C SER A 88 -9.57 19.79 27.72
N PHE A 89 -9.23 18.52 27.95
CA PHE A 89 -7.88 18.00 27.72
C PHE A 89 -7.73 17.53 26.27
N VAL A 90 -6.62 17.86 25.62
CA VAL A 90 -6.39 17.54 24.21
C VAL A 90 -4.98 17.04 23.94
N CYS A 91 -4.85 16.21 22.92
CA CYS A 91 -3.59 15.84 22.28
C CYS A 91 -3.45 16.59 20.96
N LEU A 92 -2.33 17.28 20.76
CA LEU A 92 -2.02 18.01 19.54
C LEU A 92 -0.75 17.46 18.91
N ALA A 93 -0.84 17.07 17.64
CA ALA A 93 0.26 16.52 16.87
C ALA A 93 0.50 17.37 15.61
N GLY A 94 1.68 17.97 15.47
CA GLY A 94 1.97 18.79 14.29
C GLY A 94 3.29 19.53 14.34
N LYS A 95 3.52 20.35 13.32
CA LYS A 95 4.78 21.04 13.11
C LYS A 95 4.93 22.26 14.03
N VAL A 96 6.05 22.34 14.73
CA VAL A 96 6.46 23.53 15.50
C VAL A 96 6.92 24.62 14.54
N ALA A 97 6.29 25.78 14.60
CA ALA A 97 6.59 26.97 13.81
C ALA A 97 6.90 28.17 14.71
N LEU A 98 7.68 29.12 14.21
CA LEU A 98 8.00 30.36 14.92
C LEU A 98 6.93 31.42 14.63
N GLY A 99 6.27 31.91 15.68
CA GLY A 99 5.36 33.05 15.62
C GLY A 99 6.08 34.38 15.80
N LYS A 100 5.32 35.46 15.97
CA LYS A 100 5.90 36.79 16.26
C LYS A 100 6.48 36.90 17.67
N GLU A 101 5.91 36.17 18.63
CA GLU A 101 6.24 36.28 20.05
C GLU A 101 6.82 34.98 20.63
N ASP A 102 6.21 33.84 20.31
CA ASP A 102 6.69 32.52 20.75
C ASP A 102 6.42 31.48 19.63
N ILE A 103 6.83 30.23 19.86
CA ILE A 103 6.51 29.10 18.99
C ILE A 103 5.03 28.71 19.08
N TYR A 104 4.55 28.06 18.03
CA TYR A 104 3.19 27.51 17.97
C TYR A 104 3.16 26.24 17.11
N LEU A 105 2.11 25.43 17.25
CA LEU A 105 1.82 24.31 16.36
C LEU A 105 0.96 24.79 15.18
N SER A 106 1.44 24.57 13.96
CA SER A 106 0.76 25.01 12.73
C SER A 106 -0.14 23.91 12.16
N ASN A 107 -1.45 24.17 12.07
CA ASN A 107 -2.50 23.23 11.64
C ASN A 107 -2.37 21.82 12.25
N PRO A 108 -2.16 21.68 13.58
CA PRO A 108 -1.94 20.38 14.16
C PRO A 108 -3.19 19.49 14.06
N ILE A 109 -2.96 18.18 13.99
CA ILE A 109 -4.00 17.19 14.25
C ILE A 109 -4.38 17.30 15.73
N HIS A 110 -5.67 17.31 16.03
CA HIS A 110 -6.17 17.36 17.40
C HIS A 110 -7.04 16.15 17.71
N GLU A 111 -6.99 15.71 18.96
CA GLU A 111 -7.85 14.68 19.54
C GLU A 111 -8.19 15.08 20.98
N ILE A 112 -9.45 14.97 21.37
CA ILE A 112 -9.89 15.27 22.74
C ILE A 112 -9.63 14.04 23.59
N ILE A 113 -9.02 14.26 24.75
CA ILE A 113 -8.70 13.23 25.75
C ILE A 113 -9.83 13.25 26.79
N ASN A 114 -10.64 12.19 26.84
CA ASN A 114 -11.72 12.07 27.83
C ASN A 114 -11.16 11.46 29.13
N GLN A 115 -10.78 12.28 30.10
CA GLN A 115 -10.10 11.81 31.32
C GLN A 115 -10.93 10.77 32.13
N ASP A 116 -12.24 10.71 31.93
CA ASP A 116 -13.16 9.78 32.61
C ASP A 116 -13.15 8.35 32.04
N VAL A 117 -12.41 8.09 30.96
CA VAL A 117 -12.36 6.77 30.30
C VAL A 117 -10.99 6.12 30.56
N GLU A 118 -10.97 5.00 31.28
CA GLU A 118 -9.74 4.24 31.60
C GLU A 118 -8.95 3.81 30.35
N ASN A 119 -9.61 3.66 29.20
CA ASN A 119 -9.02 3.34 27.89
C ASN A 119 -9.10 4.52 26.92
N ASN A 120 -8.41 5.62 27.24
CA ASN A 120 -8.24 6.75 26.32
C ASN A 120 -7.27 6.39 25.18
N GLU A 121 -7.69 5.50 24.28
CA GLU A 121 -6.88 5.11 23.14
C GLU A 121 -6.95 6.15 22.03
N LEU A 122 -5.91 6.98 21.96
CA LEU A 122 -5.70 7.90 20.84
C LEU A 122 -5.65 7.13 19.50
N THR A 123 -6.32 7.69 18.51
CA THR A 123 -6.45 7.12 17.16
C THR A 123 -5.80 8.02 16.11
N HIS A 124 -5.64 9.30 16.41
CA HIS A 124 -5.17 10.32 15.49
C HIS A 124 -3.95 11.07 16.00
N THR A 125 -3.46 10.73 17.20
CA THR A 125 -2.33 11.36 17.87
C THR A 125 -1.66 10.34 18.80
N GLY A 126 -0.49 10.65 19.38
CA GLY A 126 0.15 9.83 20.42
C GLY A 126 0.59 8.43 19.97
N ARG A 127 0.76 8.21 18.65
CA ARG A 127 1.15 6.92 18.07
C ARG A 127 1.75 7.08 16.68
N ILE A 128 2.20 5.99 16.09
CA ILE A 128 2.52 5.94 14.66
C ILE A 128 1.21 5.98 13.87
N ILE A 129 1.06 7.01 13.02
CA ILE A 129 -0.18 7.32 12.32
C ILE A 129 -0.08 6.88 10.85
N PRO A 130 -1.01 6.06 10.34
CA PRO A 130 -1.09 5.73 8.92
C PRO A 130 -1.58 6.93 8.09
N ILE A 131 -0.90 7.22 6.98
CA ILE A 131 -1.32 8.23 6.00
C ILE A 131 -1.70 7.53 4.70
N TYR A 132 -2.97 7.67 4.32
CA TYR A 132 -3.55 7.03 3.15
C TYR A 132 -3.47 7.97 1.95
N SER A 133 -3.62 7.39 0.75
CA SER A 133 -3.87 8.19 -0.44
C SER A 133 -5.23 8.87 -0.29
N GLU A 134 -5.29 10.19 -0.29
CA GLU A 134 -6.53 10.93 -0.07
C GLU A 134 -7.23 11.26 -1.39
N THR A 135 -8.56 11.35 -1.36
CA THR A 135 -9.37 11.86 -2.48
C THR A 135 -10.40 12.85 -1.96
N ARG A 136 -11.03 13.62 -2.85
CA ARG A 136 -11.99 14.66 -2.42
C ARG A 136 -13.08 14.06 -1.53
N GLY A 137 -13.14 14.50 -0.28
CA GLY A 137 -14.12 14.04 0.73
C GLY A 137 -13.66 12.85 1.57
N VAL A 138 -12.51 12.24 1.28
CA VAL A 138 -11.96 11.09 2.02
C VAL A 138 -10.55 11.45 2.51
N THR A 139 -10.42 11.67 3.81
CA THR A 139 -9.16 12.00 4.48
C THR A 139 -8.60 10.81 5.23
N SER A 140 -7.29 10.82 5.50
CA SER A 140 -6.66 9.78 6.33
C SER A 140 -7.26 9.73 7.74
N ARG A 141 -7.68 10.89 8.29
CA ARG A 141 -8.39 10.96 9.58
C ARG A 141 -9.70 10.20 9.53
N TRP A 142 -10.50 10.43 8.49
CA TRP A 142 -11.78 9.75 8.29
C TRP A 142 -11.59 8.24 8.10
N LEU A 143 -10.58 7.83 7.31
CA LEU A 143 -10.25 6.41 7.12
C LEU A 143 -9.88 5.74 8.45
N ARG A 144 -8.98 6.34 9.25
CA ARG A 144 -8.65 5.81 10.59
C ARG A 144 -9.87 5.69 11.49
N TYR A 145 -10.74 6.70 11.48
CA TYR A 145 -11.95 6.74 12.29
C TYR A 145 -12.92 5.59 11.96
N ILE A 146 -13.01 5.18 10.68
CA ILE A 146 -13.88 4.08 10.26
C ILE A 146 -13.19 2.72 10.40
N ILE A 147 -11.90 2.63 10.07
CA ILE A 147 -11.17 1.36 10.09
C ILE A 147 -11.01 0.84 11.52
N LYS A 148 -10.66 1.70 12.50
CA LYS A 148 -10.37 1.24 13.88
C LYS A 148 -11.54 0.44 14.50
N PRO A 149 -12.78 0.95 14.53
CA PRO A 149 -13.91 0.20 15.09
C PRO A 149 -14.19 -1.11 14.33
N ILE A 150 -14.03 -1.11 13.00
CA ILE A 150 -14.23 -2.31 12.18
C ILE A 150 -13.21 -3.39 12.56
N LEU A 151 -11.94 -3.01 12.73
CA LEU A 151 -10.89 -3.95 13.13
C LEU A 151 -11.15 -4.53 14.51
N THR A 152 -11.62 -3.72 15.46
CA THR A 152 -12.00 -4.21 16.80
C THR A 152 -13.16 -5.21 16.72
N ILE A 153 -14.17 -4.95 15.88
CA ILE A 153 -15.33 -5.85 15.71
C ILE A 153 -14.90 -7.17 15.05
N LEU A 154 -14.01 -7.11 14.06
CA LEU A 154 -13.56 -8.26 13.28
C LEU A 154 -12.36 -8.98 13.90
N GLU A 155 -11.95 -8.61 15.11
CA GLU A 155 -10.80 -9.20 15.79
C GLU A 155 -10.94 -10.74 15.82
N ASN A 156 -9.90 -11.43 15.32
CA ASN A 156 -9.85 -12.89 15.21
C ASN A 156 -10.92 -13.55 14.32
N GLN A 157 -11.68 -12.78 13.53
CA GLN A 157 -12.71 -13.30 12.62
C GLN A 157 -12.24 -13.42 11.18
N ILE A 158 -11.08 -12.84 10.85
CA ILE A 158 -10.56 -12.86 9.47
C ILE A 158 -9.84 -14.20 9.25
N PRO A 159 -10.29 -15.01 8.27
CA PRO A 159 -9.68 -16.32 8.03
C PRO A 159 -8.29 -16.15 7.41
N GLU A 160 -7.36 -16.99 7.83
CA GLU A 160 -6.00 -16.98 7.31
C GLU A 160 -5.97 -17.36 5.83
N SER A 161 -5.19 -16.61 5.06
CA SER A 161 -5.06 -16.74 3.61
C SER A 161 -3.82 -17.53 3.18
N LEU A 162 -2.78 -17.52 4.01
CA LEU A 162 -1.53 -18.22 3.74
C LEU A 162 -1.47 -19.57 4.49
N PRO A 163 -0.98 -20.65 3.85
CA PRO A 163 -0.73 -21.91 4.54
C PRO A 163 0.22 -21.76 5.73
N ASN A 164 -0.03 -22.53 6.81
CA ASN A 164 0.77 -22.50 8.04
C ASN A 164 2.27 -22.72 7.81
N ASP A 165 2.64 -23.54 6.84
CA ASP A 165 4.06 -23.79 6.53
C ASP A 165 4.75 -22.55 5.95
N ILE A 166 4.03 -21.75 5.16
CA ILE A 166 4.53 -20.48 4.61
C ILE A 166 4.69 -19.46 5.74
N LEU A 167 3.68 -19.33 6.61
CA LEU A 167 3.73 -18.44 7.76
C LEU A 167 4.94 -18.74 8.65
N LYS A 168 5.14 -20.02 9.01
CA LYS A 168 6.27 -20.46 9.85
C LYS A 168 7.62 -20.26 9.16
N LYS A 169 7.72 -20.59 7.87
CA LYS A 169 8.98 -20.49 7.11
C LYS A 169 9.49 -19.06 7.01
N TYR A 170 8.60 -18.11 6.75
CA TYR A 170 8.96 -16.70 6.57
C TYR A 170 8.71 -15.84 7.82
N LYS A 171 8.22 -16.44 8.91
CA LYS A 171 7.86 -15.77 10.16
C LYS A 171 6.91 -14.60 9.94
N PHE A 172 5.93 -14.78 9.06
CA PHE A 172 4.92 -13.75 8.81
C PHE A 172 3.93 -13.67 9.96
N LEU A 173 3.45 -12.45 10.21
CA LEU A 173 2.33 -12.20 11.11
C LEU A 173 1.08 -12.96 10.62
N HIS A 174 0.23 -13.36 11.54
CA HIS A 174 -1.09 -13.89 11.20
C HIS A 174 -1.97 -12.79 10.61
N ILE A 175 -2.96 -13.14 9.77
CA ILE A 175 -3.74 -12.13 9.04
C ILE A 175 -4.40 -11.06 9.92
N ASN A 176 -4.99 -11.44 11.06
CA ASN A 176 -5.67 -10.51 11.97
C ASN A 176 -4.68 -9.50 12.56
N GLU A 177 -3.52 -9.98 13.01
CA GLU A 177 -2.43 -9.13 13.51
C GLU A 177 -1.85 -8.25 12.41
N ALA A 178 -1.60 -8.81 11.22
CA ALA A 178 -1.04 -8.05 10.10
C ALA A 178 -1.95 -6.91 9.65
N ILE A 179 -3.27 -7.15 9.53
CA ILE A 179 -4.24 -6.10 9.19
C ILE A 179 -4.25 -5.03 10.29
N TRP A 180 -4.17 -5.42 11.56
CA TRP A 180 -4.07 -4.45 12.64
C TRP A 180 -2.80 -3.61 12.53
N GLN A 181 -1.64 -4.26 12.42
CA GLN A 181 -0.34 -3.58 12.41
C GLN A 181 -0.10 -2.75 11.14
N VAL A 182 -0.72 -3.07 9.99
CA VAL A 182 -0.60 -2.22 8.80
C VAL A 182 -1.39 -0.91 8.96
N HIS A 183 -2.50 -0.92 9.69
CA HIS A 183 -3.32 0.29 9.91
C HIS A 183 -2.96 1.03 11.20
N PHE A 184 -2.68 0.34 12.30
CA PHE A 184 -2.41 0.92 13.60
C PHE A 184 -1.18 0.27 14.23
N PRO A 185 0.01 0.44 13.62
CA PRO A 185 1.23 -0.19 14.09
C PRO A 185 1.59 0.24 15.51
N GLU A 186 2.09 -0.72 16.29
CA GLU A 186 2.75 -0.45 17.57
C GLU A 186 4.17 0.07 17.37
N SER A 187 4.84 -0.38 16.30
CA SER A 187 6.18 0.06 15.93
C SER A 187 6.37 0.05 14.40
N PHE A 188 7.41 0.73 13.92
CA PHE A 188 7.75 0.69 12.49
C PHE A 188 8.14 -0.71 12.02
N GLU A 189 8.76 -1.51 12.89
CA GLU A 189 9.11 -2.91 12.60
C GLU A 189 7.85 -3.76 12.35
N PHE A 190 6.80 -3.57 13.15
CA PHE A 190 5.52 -4.27 12.94
C PHE A 190 4.81 -3.78 11.67
N ALA A 191 4.87 -2.49 11.38
CA ALA A 191 4.32 -1.93 10.14
C ALA A 191 5.00 -2.56 8.91
N ASP A 192 6.33 -2.68 8.94
CA ASP A 192 7.12 -3.26 7.86
C ASP A 192 6.91 -4.78 7.75
N ALA A 193 6.80 -5.49 8.86
CA ALA A 193 6.47 -6.92 8.88
C ALA A 193 5.09 -7.20 8.27
N ALA A 194 4.09 -6.38 8.60
CA ALA A 194 2.74 -6.47 8.02
C ALA A 194 2.77 -6.21 6.50
N LYS A 195 3.46 -5.15 6.06
CA LYS A 195 3.64 -4.84 4.64
C LYS A 195 4.33 -5.98 3.90
N ALA A 196 5.42 -6.52 4.44
CA ALA A 196 6.16 -7.62 3.84
C ALA A 196 5.28 -8.87 3.65
N ARG A 197 4.46 -9.20 4.66
CA ARG A 197 3.46 -10.27 4.56
C ARG A 197 2.49 -10.02 3.40
N PHE A 198 1.84 -8.84 3.35
CA PHE A 198 0.84 -8.55 2.31
C PHE A 198 1.43 -8.47 0.91
N SER A 199 2.65 -7.93 0.76
CA SER A 199 3.37 -7.94 -0.53
C SER A 199 3.67 -9.37 -0.98
N PHE A 200 4.07 -10.26 -0.06
CA PHE A 200 4.24 -11.67 -0.38
C PHE A 200 2.91 -12.33 -0.77
N GLU A 201 1.86 -12.10 0.01
CA GLU A 201 0.52 -12.64 -0.23
C GLU A 201 0.00 -12.27 -1.62
N GLU A 202 0.11 -11.00 -2.01
CA GLU A 202 -0.33 -10.52 -3.32
C GLU A 202 0.40 -11.27 -4.44
N LEU A 203 1.73 -11.34 -4.37
CA LEU A 203 2.53 -12.08 -5.35
C LEU A 203 2.20 -13.57 -5.35
N PHE A 204 1.99 -14.17 -4.19
CA PHE A 204 1.61 -15.56 -4.04
C PHE A 204 0.27 -15.86 -4.73
N LEU A 205 -0.74 -15.01 -4.50
CA LEU A 205 -2.07 -15.15 -5.11
C LEU A 205 -2.03 -14.94 -6.63
N ILE A 206 -1.22 -14.00 -7.12
CA ILE A 206 -0.99 -13.80 -8.56
C ILE A 206 -0.37 -15.07 -9.17
N GLN A 207 0.68 -15.61 -8.56
CA GLN A 207 1.33 -16.82 -9.06
C GLN A 207 0.42 -18.04 -9.00
N LEU A 208 -0.35 -18.19 -7.93
CA LEU A 208 -1.34 -19.26 -7.80
C LEU A 208 -2.39 -19.18 -8.91
N SER A 209 -2.84 -17.97 -9.25
CA SER A 209 -3.80 -17.73 -10.33
C SER A 209 -3.21 -18.14 -11.70
N VAL A 210 -1.95 -17.79 -11.97
CA VAL A 210 -1.22 -18.20 -13.18
C VAL A 210 -1.08 -19.73 -13.25
N LEU A 211 -0.70 -20.38 -12.15
CA LEU A 211 -0.55 -21.83 -12.09
C LEU A 211 -1.90 -22.55 -12.27
N LYS A 212 -2.97 -22.02 -11.68
CA LYS A 212 -4.33 -22.54 -11.85
C LYS A 212 -4.75 -22.49 -13.32
N GLU A 213 -4.49 -21.38 -14.01
CA GLU A 213 -4.79 -21.25 -15.43
C GLU A 213 -3.94 -22.19 -16.29
N LYS A 214 -2.64 -22.29 -16.00
CA LYS A 214 -1.73 -23.22 -16.68
C LYS A 214 -2.19 -24.67 -16.53
N SER A 215 -2.57 -25.09 -15.32
CA SER A 215 -3.13 -26.42 -15.06
C SER A 215 -4.42 -26.66 -15.83
N ARG A 216 -5.31 -25.66 -15.90
CA ARG A 216 -6.54 -25.73 -16.70
C ARG A 216 -6.26 -25.91 -18.18
N LEU A 217 -5.25 -25.23 -18.72
CA LEU A 217 -4.82 -25.39 -20.13
C LEU A 217 -4.24 -26.78 -20.40
N MET A 218 -3.45 -27.33 -19.47
CA MET A 218 -2.85 -28.67 -19.61
C MET A 218 -3.88 -29.80 -19.65
N LEU A 219 -5.08 -29.60 -19.09
CA LEU A 219 -6.19 -30.56 -19.19
C LEU A 219 -6.89 -30.55 -20.56
N LYS A 220 -6.68 -29.52 -21.37
CA LYS A 220 -7.24 -29.47 -22.73
C LYS A 220 -6.40 -30.31 -23.66
N LYS A 221 -7.06 -30.98 -24.61
CA LYS A 221 -6.39 -31.65 -25.72
C LYS A 221 -6.12 -30.65 -26.84
N ALA A 222 -4.94 -30.74 -27.45
CA ALA A 222 -4.60 -30.03 -28.66
C ALA A 222 -3.97 -31.00 -29.69
N PRO A 223 -4.08 -30.73 -31.00
CA PRO A 223 -3.36 -31.50 -32.00
C PRO A 223 -1.85 -31.41 -31.75
N ALA A 224 -1.17 -32.56 -31.77
CA ALA A 224 0.28 -32.64 -31.74
C ALA A 224 0.83 -32.44 -33.16
N PHE A 225 1.87 -31.64 -33.29
CA PHE A 225 2.57 -31.38 -34.55
C PHE A 225 4.04 -31.79 -34.41
N PRO A 226 4.37 -33.07 -34.75
CA PRO A 226 5.74 -33.54 -34.78
C PRO A 226 6.66 -32.59 -35.56
N MET A 227 7.86 -32.36 -35.03
CA MET A 227 8.84 -31.52 -35.72
C MET A 227 9.33 -32.22 -36.99
N ASN A 228 9.16 -31.56 -38.14
CA ASN A 228 9.74 -32.03 -39.39
C ASN A 228 11.15 -31.45 -39.56
N ALA A 229 12.17 -32.23 -39.19
CA ALA A 229 13.57 -31.80 -39.24
C ALA A 229 14.06 -31.42 -40.64
N GLU A 230 13.60 -32.15 -41.67
CA GLU A 230 13.97 -31.87 -43.06
C GLU A 230 13.40 -30.53 -43.54
N LEU A 231 12.11 -30.28 -43.25
CA LEU A 231 11.46 -29.00 -43.54
C LEU A 231 12.14 -27.83 -42.83
N MET A 232 12.48 -28.00 -41.55
CA MET A 232 13.18 -26.97 -40.79
C MET A 232 14.57 -26.67 -41.39
N LYS A 233 15.29 -27.71 -41.82
CA LYS A 233 16.59 -27.56 -42.49
C LYS A 233 16.46 -26.83 -43.82
N GLN A 234 15.53 -27.25 -44.68
CA GLN A 234 15.24 -26.58 -45.96
C GLN A 234 14.89 -25.10 -45.77
N PHE A 235 14.06 -24.80 -44.77
CA PHE A 235 13.71 -23.42 -44.44
C PHE A 235 14.94 -22.62 -43.99
N THR A 236 15.73 -23.14 -43.04
CA THR A 236 16.92 -22.43 -42.55
C THR A 236 17.97 -22.22 -43.64
N ASP A 237 18.14 -23.17 -44.55
CA ASP A 237 19.12 -23.09 -45.65
C ASP A 237 18.68 -22.08 -46.73
N SER A 238 17.38 -21.75 -46.82
CA SER A 238 16.85 -20.75 -47.76
C SER A 238 16.93 -19.30 -47.26
N LEU A 239 17.28 -19.08 -46.00
CA LEU A 239 17.40 -17.74 -45.43
C LEU A 239 18.70 -17.06 -45.90
N PRO A 240 18.69 -15.74 -46.19
CA PRO A 240 19.90 -15.01 -46.57
C PRO A 240 20.84 -14.72 -45.39
N PHE A 241 20.60 -15.32 -44.23
CA PHE A 241 21.36 -15.14 -43.00
C PHE A 241 21.30 -16.41 -42.14
N GLN A 242 22.23 -16.54 -41.21
CA GLN A 242 22.22 -17.64 -40.24
C GLN A 242 21.43 -17.26 -38.98
N LEU A 243 20.67 -18.22 -38.44
CA LEU A 243 19.99 -18.03 -37.16
C LEU A 243 21.01 -17.87 -36.03
N THR A 244 20.74 -16.93 -35.12
CA THR A 244 21.49 -16.79 -33.88
C THR A 244 21.20 -17.96 -32.94
N ASP A 245 22.08 -18.22 -31.98
CA ASP A 245 21.86 -19.31 -31.01
C ASP A 245 20.59 -19.11 -30.18
N SER A 246 20.26 -17.86 -29.84
CA SER A 246 19.00 -17.54 -29.16
C SER A 246 17.79 -17.88 -30.03
N GLN A 247 17.81 -17.55 -31.33
CA GLN A 247 16.73 -17.90 -32.26
C GLN A 247 16.59 -19.41 -32.40
N LYS A 248 17.71 -20.15 -32.54
CA LYS A 248 17.72 -21.62 -32.60
C LYS A 248 17.10 -22.24 -31.33
N LYS A 249 17.53 -21.78 -30.15
CA LYS A 249 17.01 -22.26 -28.85
C LYS A 249 15.51 -21.99 -28.72
N CYS A 250 15.05 -20.79 -29.06
CA CYS A 250 13.63 -20.43 -29.02
C CYS A 250 12.80 -21.25 -30.01
N ALA A 251 13.25 -21.38 -31.26
CA ALA A 251 12.56 -22.16 -32.28
C ALA A 251 12.45 -23.63 -31.88
N PHE A 252 13.55 -24.23 -31.40
CA PHE A 252 13.54 -25.61 -30.92
C PHE A 252 12.60 -25.82 -29.73
N ALA A 253 12.61 -24.91 -28.75
CA ALA A 253 11.72 -25.00 -27.58
C ALA A 253 10.23 -24.87 -27.95
N ILE A 254 9.90 -24.05 -28.95
CA ILE A 254 8.54 -23.92 -29.49
C ILE A 254 8.15 -25.20 -30.23
N LEU A 255 8.98 -25.67 -31.17
CA LEU A 255 8.71 -26.89 -31.94
C LEU A 255 8.53 -28.09 -31.01
N LYS A 256 9.37 -28.24 -29.98
CA LYS A 256 9.25 -29.32 -28.99
C LYS A 256 7.98 -29.26 -28.15
N ASP A 257 7.43 -28.08 -27.91
CA ASP A 257 6.14 -27.97 -27.23
C ASP A 257 4.97 -28.25 -28.17
N LEU A 258 5.07 -27.90 -29.45
CA LEU A 258 4.07 -28.23 -30.46
C LEU A 258 3.95 -29.75 -30.69
N GLU A 259 4.99 -30.54 -30.39
CA GLU A 259 4.93 -32.01 -30.44
C GLU A 259 3.98 -32.61 -29.37
N LYS A 260 3.60 -31.86 -28.34
CA LYS A 260 2.83 -32.38 -27.21
C LYS A 260 1.32 -32.32 -27.51
N PRO A 261 0.50 -33.27 -26.98
CA PRO A 261 -0.95 -33.29 -27.18
C PRO A 261 -1.73 -32.29 -26.30
N VAL A 262 -1.07 -31.22 -25.85
CA VAL A 262 -1.62 -30.19 -24.96
C VAL A 262 -1.33 -28.80 -25.54
N PRO A 263 -2.18 -27.78 -25.29
CA PRO A 263 -1.93 -26.44 -25.77
C PRO A 263 -0.57 -25.89 -25.33
N MET A 264 0.20 -25.36 -26.27
CA MET A 264 1.41 -24.58 -25.98
C MET A 264 1.01 -23.13 -25.62
N SER A 265 1.42 -22.67 -24.44
CA SER A 265 1.31 -21.26 -24.03
C SER A 265 2.70 -20.71 -23.74
N ARG A 266 3.36 -20.19 -24.79
CA ARG A 266 4.67 -19.56 -24.73
C ARG A 266 4.58 -18.12 -25.22
N LEU A 267 5.30 -17.23 -24.52
CA LEU A 267 5.55 -15.87 -24.97
C LEU A 267 6.94 -15.81 -25.60
N LEU A 268 7.02 -15.46 -26.89
CA LEU A 268 8.28 -15.18 -27.57
C LEU A 268 8.61 -13.69 -27.41
N GLN A 269 9.52 -13.37 -26.50
CA GLN A 269 9.93 -12.00 -26.19
C GLN A 269 11.35 -11.71 -26.71
N GLY A 270 11.57 -10.48 -27.16
CA GLY A 270 12.86 -9.98 -27.63
C GLY A 270 12.74 -8.56 -28.20
N ASP A 271 13.84 -7.85 -28.34
CA ASP A 271 13.87 -6.44 -28.78
C ASP A 271 13.44 -6.27 -30.24
N VAL A 272 13.18 -5.03 -30.66
CA VAL A 272 12.92 -4.71 -32.08
C VAL A 272 14.13 -5.14 -32.92
N GLY A 273 13.90 -5.85 -34.01
CA GLY A 273 14.97 -6.37 -34.88
C GLY A 273 15.64 -7.68 -34.43
N SER A 274 15.29 -8.24 -33.26
CA SER A 274 15.87 -9.52 -32.77
C SER A 274 15.51 -10.79 -33.57
N GLY A 275 14.70 -10.66 -34.62
CA GLY A 275 14.29 -11.78 -35.48
C GLY A 275 13.22 -12.69 -34.86
N LYS A 276 12.32 -12.17 -34.01
CA LYS A 276 11.15 -12.92 -33.51
C LYS A 276 10.31 -13.50 -34.66
N THR A 277 10.21 -12.77 -35.78
CA THR A 277 9.45 -13.17 -36.96
C THR A 277 9.91 -14.51 -37.52
N VAL A 278 11.23 -14.72 -37.68
CA VAL A 278 11.72 -15.98 -38.26
C VAL A 278 11.40 -17.19 -37.38
N VAL A 279 11.51 -17.03 -36.06
CA VAL A 279 11.15 -18.07 -35.08
C VAL A 279 9.65 -18.40 -35.15
N ALA A 280 8.78 -17.38 -35.25
CA ALA A 280 7.35 -17.56 -35.39
C ALA A 280 6.98 -18.23 -36.74
N THR A 281 7.65 -17.84 -37.83
CA THR A 281 7.47 -18.43 -39.16
C THR A 281 7.83 -19.92 -39.16
N MET A 282 8.94 -20.33 -38.52
CA MET A 282 9.30 -21.74 -38.38
C MET A 282 8.21 -22.55 -37.69
N ALA A 283 7.66 -22.03 -36.60
CA ALA A 283 6.56 -22.68 -35.88
C ALA A 283 5.30 -22.80 -36.75
N GLY A 284 4.89 -21.73 -37.43
CA GLY A 284 3.72 -21.73 -38.32
C GLY A 284 3.89 -22.68 -39.50
N LEU A 285 5.07 -22.70 -40.13
CA LEU A 285 5.39 -23.61 -41.23
C LEU A 285 5.27 -25.08 -40.81
N ASN A 286 5.79 -25.44 -39.62
CA ASN A 286 5.67 -26.80 -39.09
C ASN A 286 4.20 -27.23 -38.91
N VAL A 287 3.36 -26.33 -38.39
CA VAL A 287 1.92 -26.61 -38.19
C VAL A 287 1.18 -26.76 -39.51
N ILE A 288 1.40 -25.84 -40.46
CA ILE A 288 0.73 -25.87 -41.78
C ILE A 288 1.07 -27.16 -42.52
N LYS A 289 2.34 -27.56 -42.51
CA LYS A 289 2.77 -28.77 -43.23
C LYS A 289 2.21 -30.04 -42.61
N ASN A 290 2.16 -30.13 -41.28
CA ASN A 290 1.54 -31.28 -40.60
C ASN A 290 0.03 -31.39 -40.90
N LYS A 291 -0.70 -30.26 -40.97
CA LYS A 291 -2.13 -30.26 -41.36
C LYS A 291 -2.40 -30.66 -42.81
N ALA A 292 -1.45 -30.46 -43.71
CA ALA A 292 -1.57 -30.86 -45.11
C ALA A 292 -1.36 -32.37 -45.33
N HIS A 293 -0.90 -33.10 -44.30
CA HIS A 293 -0.62 -34.54 -44.33
C HIS A 293 -1.55 -35.36 -43.41
N SER A 294 -2.51 -34.72 -42.76
CA SER A 294 -3.54 -35.31 -41.89
C SER A 294 -4.92 -35.16 -42.50
#